data_AF-A0A929F734-F1
#
_entry.id   AF-A0A929F734-F1
#
_cell.length_a   1.000
_cell.length_b   1.000
_cell.length_c   1.000
_cell.angle_alpha   90.00
_cell.angle_beta   90.00
_cell.angle_gamma   90.00
#
_symmetry.space_group_name_H-M   'P 1'
#
loop_
_entity.id
_entity.type
_entity.pdbx_description
1 polymer ?
#
loop_
_entity_poly.entity_id
_entity_poly.type
_entity_poly.pdbx_seq_one_letter_code
_entity_poly.pdbx_strand_id
1 'polypeptide(L)'
;MFGLGTTELLIIGGIILLIFGAKRLPEIGKGLGGAIKEFRKVKQDITPNDTKEGSKEKHKEETTIENTLVEKIVKEVPVVKKGLAIKKKAEKIKKIIT
;
A
#
# COMPACT_ATOMS: atom_id res chain seq x y z
N MET A 1 -1.91 -43.14 -14.48
CA MET A 1 -2.09 -43.77 -13.16
C MET A 1 -1.29 -43.06 -12.07
N PHE A 2 -1.26 -41.72 -12.01
CA PHE A 2 -0.79 -40.96 -10.84
C PHE A 2 -1.44 -39.57 -10.95
N GLY A 3 -2.69 -39.47 -10.55
CA GLY A 3 -3.33 -38.18 -10.37
C GLY A 3 -2.85 -37.62 -9.04
N LEU A 4 -2.10 -36.53 -9.06
CA LEU A 4 -1.82 -35.79 -7.83
C LEU A 4 -3.15 -35.22 -7.35
N GLY A 5 -3.77 -35.92 -6.40
CA GLY A 5 -4.97 -35.47 -5.74
C GLY A 5 -4.66 -34.36 -4.72
N THR A 6 -5.72 -33.76 -4.21
CA THR A 6 -5.64 -32.76 -3.15
C THR A 6 -4.97 -33.31 -1.89
N THR A 7 -5.18 -34.60 -1.58
CA THR A 7 -4.56 -35.29 -0.44
C THR A 7 -3.05 -35.42 -0.61
N GLU A 8 -2.57 -35.89 -1.77
CA GLU A 8 -1.15 -36.02 -2.05
C GLU A 8 -0.45 -34.66 -2.03
N LEU A 9 -1.07 -33.62 -2.58
CA LEU A 9 -0.54 -32.27 -2.56
C LEU A 9 -0.42 -31.72 -1.13
N LEU A 10 -1.38 -32.03 -0.25
CA LEU A 10 -1.36 -31.67 1.17
C LEU A 10 -0.21 -32.36 1.92
N ILE A 11 0.01 -33.66 1.65
CA ILE A 11 1.10 -34.42 2.27
C ILE A 11 2.46 -33.85 1.85
N ILE A 12 2.65 -33.61 0.55
CA ILE A 12 3.88 -33.03 0.01
C ILE A 12 4.09 -31.60 0.57
N GLY A 13 3.03 -30.80 0.60
CA GLY A 13 3.04 -29.47 1.20
C GLY A 13 3.41 -29.50 2.69
N GLY A 14 2.92 -30.49 3.43
CA GLY A 14 3.26 -30.71 4.83
C GLY A 14 4.74 -31.06 5.04
N ILE A 15 5.32 -31.90 4.19
CA ILE A 15 6.76 -32.23 4.23
C ILE A 15 7.61 -30.99 3.95
N ILE A 16 7.25 -30.22 2.92
CA ILE A 16 7.91 -28.95 2.60
C ILE A 16 7.79 -28.00 3.81
N LEU A 17 6.63 -27.93 4.45
CA LEU A 17 6.43 -27.10 5.64
C LEU A 17 7.29 -27.54 6.83
N LEU A 18 7.57 -28.84 6.98
CA LEU A 18 8.46 -29.35 8.02
C LEU A 18 9.93 -28.98 7.74
N ILE A 19 10.37 -29.07 6.49
CA ILE A 19 11.75 -28.76 6.10
C ILE A 19 12.02 -27.25 6.17
N PHE A 20 11.11 -26.45 5.58
CA PHE A 20 11.29 -25.00 5.48
C PHE A 20 10.69 -24.23 6.66
N GLY A 21 9.73 -24.81 7.38
CA GLY A 21 8.99 -24.16 8.45
C GLY A 21 7.81 -23.31 7.95
N ALA A 22 6.76 -23.20 8.77
CA ALA A 22 5.54 -22.47 8.42
C ALA A 22 5.74 -20.95 8.16
N LYS A 23 6.82 -20.37 8.70
CA LYS A 23 7.13 -18.95 8.54
C LYS A 23 7.82 -18.63 7.21
N ARG A 24 8.56 -19.57 6.63
CA ARG A 24 9.35 -19.33 5.40
C ARG A 24 8.52 -19.32 4.13
N LEU A 25 7.48 -20.15 4.07
CA LEU A 25 6.58 -20.22 2.92
C LEU A 25 5.91 -18.86 2.58
N PRO A 26 5.31 -18.13 3.54
CA PRO A 26 4.75 -16.79 3.27
C PRO A 26 5.83 -15.72 3.03
N GLU A 27 7.01 -15.85 3.62
CA GLU A 27 8.13 -14.93 3.40
C GLU A 27 8.61 -14.99 1.94
N ILE A 28 8.81 -16.20 1.42
CA ILE A 28 9.16 -16.46 0.01
C ILE A 28 8.03 -16.05 -0.93
N GLY A 29 6.78 -16.35 -0.57
CA GLY A 29 5.60 -15.97 -1.35
C GLY A 29 5.41 -14.45 -1.49
N LYS A 30 5.70 -13.67 -0.44
CA LYS A 30 5.67 -12.20 -0.51
C LYS A 30 6.71 -11.65 -1.48
N GLY A 31 7.93 -12.18 -1.45
CA GLY A 31 9.00 -11.77 -2.37
C GLY A 31 8.69 -12.12 -3.83
N LEU A 32 8.34 -13.39 -4.09
CA LEU A 32 7.98 -13.85 -5.44
C LEU A 32 6.72 -13.14 -5.97
N GLY A 33 5.70 -12.95 -5.13
CA GLY A 33 4.47 -12.27 -5.51
C GLY A 33 4.69 -10.79 -5.88
N GLY A 34 5.57 -10.10 -5.14
CA GLY A 34 6.01 -8.76 -5.49
C GLY A 34 6.72 -8.72 -6.84
N ALA A 35 7.69 -9.60 -7.06
CA ALA A 35 8.43 -9.70 -8.31
C ALA A 35 7.52 -10.00 -9.52
N ILE A 36 6.57 -10.93 -9.37
CA ILE A 36 5.59 -11.25 -10.42
C ILE A 36 4.68 -10.05 -10.71
N LYS A 37 4.27 -9.30 -9.68
CA LYS A 37 3.42 -8.11 -9.83
C LYS A 37 4.14 -7.02 -10.61
N GLU A 38 5.40 -6.74 -10.27
CA GLU A 38 6.22 -5.76 -11.00
C GLU A 38 6.51 -6.21 -12.43
N PHE A 39 6.83 -7.50 -12.63
CA PHE A 39 7.05 -8.07 -13.96
C PHE A 39 5.81 -7.96 -14.85
N ARG A 40 4.61 -8.21 -14.30
CA ARG A 40 3.34 -8.02 -15.01
C ARG A 40 3.09 -6.55 -15.37
N LYS A 41 3.41 -5.62 -14.47
CA LYS A 41 3.28 -4.17 -14.72
C LYS A 41 4.18 -3.73 -15.88
N VAL A 42 5.46 -4.11 -15.84
CA VAL A 42 6.42 -3.80 -16.90
C VAL A 42 6.00 -4.45 -18.24
N LYS A 43 5.54 -5.70 -18.22
CA LYS A 43 4.98 -6.36 -19.43
C LYS A 43 3.83 -5.58 -20.05
N GLN A 44 2.92 -5.05 -19.22
CA GLN A 44 1.78 -4.26 -19.68
C GLN A 44 2.22 -2.92 -20.28
N ASP A 45 3.25 -2.28 -19.72
CA ASP A 45 3.78 -1.02 -20.22
C ASP A 45 4.48 -1.18 -21.59
N ILE A 46 5.06 -2.37 -21.86
CA ILE A 46 5.78 -2.67 -23.12
C ILE A 46 4.82 -3.19 -24.21
N THR A 47 3.70 -3.84 -23.84
CA THR A 47 2.70 -4.35 -24.78
C THR A 47 1.37 -3.57 -24.62
N PRO A 48 1.23 -2.40 -25.26
CA PRO A 48 0.11 -1.48 -25.02
C PRO A 48 -1.28 -1.96 -25.51
N ASN A 49 -1.41 -3.15 -26.09
CA ASN A 49 -2.67 -3.63 -26.68
C ASN A 49 -3.31 -4.86 -26.01
N ASP A 50 -2.73 -5.42 -24.94
CA ASP A 50 -3.38 -6.51 -24.20
C ASP A 50 -4.14 -5.97 -22.98
N THR A 51 -5.46 -6.07 -23.08
CA THR A 51 -6.46 -5.52 -22.15
C THR A 51 -6.52 -6.30 -20.84
N LYS A 52 -6.51 -5.53 -19.74
CA LYS A 52 -7.15 -5.74 -18.42
C LYS A 52 -7.06 -7.16 -17.81
N GLU A 53 -6.28 -7.28 -16.74
CA GLU A 53 -6.70 -8.09 -15.58
C GLU A 53 -5.87 -7.77 -14.31
N GLY A 54 -6.57 -7.41 -13.22
CA GLY A 54 -6.10 -7.77 -11.89
C GLY A 54 -5.58 -6.68 -10.93
N SER A 55 -6.21 -5.51 -10.83
CA SER A 55 -6.09 -4.66 -9.63
C SER A 55 -7.24 -4.92 -8.66
N LYS A 56 -7.04 -5.82 -7.70
CA LYS A 56 -7.71 -5.73 -6.39
C LYS A 56 -6.63 -5.41 -5.36
N GLU A 57 -6.43 -4.12 -5.13
CA GLU A 57 -5.90 -3.65 -3.86
C GLU A 57 -6.90 -4.01 -2.76
N LYS A 58 -6.52 -4.94 -1.88
CA LYS A 58 -6.93 -4.85 -0.49
C LYS A 58 -5.78 -4.22 0.28
N HIS A 59 -5.82 -2.91 0.32
CA HIS A 59 -5.39 -2.15 1.48
C HIS A 59 -6.24 -2.64 2.67
N LYS A 60 -5.59 -3.30 3.63
CA LYS A 60 -6.07 -3.38 5.01
C LYS A 60 -4.94 -2.73 5.81
N GLU A 61 -4.98 -1.41 5.93
CA GLU A 61 -5.42 -0.76 7.17
C GLU A 61 -4.78 -1.41 8.40
N GLU A 62 -3.55 -0.99 8.70
CA GLU A 62 -3.19 -0.63 10.07
C GLU A 62 -3.39 0.89 10.18
N THR A 63 -4.62 1.26 10.50
CA THR A 63 -4.96 2.55 11.10
C THR A 63 -4.38 2.54 12.50
N THR A 64 -3.43 3.44 12.78
CA THR A 64 -3.03 4.02 14.09
C THR A 64 -1.56 4.43 13.98
N ILE A 65 -1.25 5.70 13.73
CA ILE A 65 -0.06 6.44 14.23
C ILE A 65 -0.05 7.90 13.72
N GLU A 66 -0.71 8.26 12.62
CA GLU A 66 -0.63 9.64 12.11
C GLU A 66 -1.46 10.68 12.90
N ASN A 67 -2.55 10.29 13.57
CA ASN A 67 -3.36 11.25 14.33
C ASN A 67 -2.79 11.62 15.71
N THR A 68 -1.68 11.02 16.16
CA THR A 68 -0.99 11.40 17.41
C THR A 68 0.18 12.36 17.18
N LEU A 69 0.68 12.48 15.95
CA LEU A 69 1.84 13.32 15.62
C LEU A 69 1.45 14.79 15.34
N VAL A 70 0.21 15.04 14.92
CA VAL A 70 -0.30 16.40 14.66
C VAL A 70 -0.44 17.21 15.95
N GLU A 71 -0.69 16.57 17.10
CA GLU A 71 -0.95 17.30 18.36
C GLU A 71 0.34 17.77 19.07
N LYS A 72 1.48 17.15 18.79
CA LYS A 72 2.79 17.53 19.38
C LYS A 72 3.51 18.63 18.59
N ILE A 73 3.27 18.75 17.28
CA ILE A 73 3.95 19.73 16.41
C ILE A 73 3.31 21.14 16.53
N VAL A 74 2.04 21.23 16.91
CA VAL A 74 1.31 22.51 17.02
C VAL A 74 1.72 23.37 18.23
N LYS A 75 2.50 22.84 19.18
CA LYS A 75 2.88 23.56 20.41
C LYS A 75 4.25 24.24 20.41
N GLU A 76 5.10 24.07 19.39
CA GLU A 76 6.46 24.64 19.42
C GLU A 76 6.82 25.69 18.36
N VAL A 77 5.95 26.00 17.39
CA VAL A 77 6.23 27.10 16.45
C VAL A 77 5.04 28.08 16.35
N PRO A 78 5.07 29.21 17.09
CA PRO A 78 4.02 30.23 17.10
C PRO A 78 4.06 31.16 15.87
N VAL A 79 4.22 30.59 14.67
CA VAL A 79 4.32 31.37 13.40
C VAL A 79 3.08 31.21 12.52
N VAL A 80 2.35 30.09 12.60
CA VAL A 80 1.25 29.77 11.67
C VAL A 80 -0.06 30.51 11.97
N LYS A 81 -0.31 30.92 13.23
CA LYS A 81 -1.55 31.64 13.60
C LYS A 81 -1.59 33.09 13.12
N LYS A 82 -0.43 33.75 12.94
CA LYS A 82 -0.38 35.15 12.48
C LYS A 82 -0.60 35.29 10.97
N GLY A 83 -0.25 34.28 10.17
CA GLY A 83 -0.44 34.31 8.72
C GLY A 83 -1.91 34.24 8.27
N LEU A 84 -2.77 33.53 9.03
CA LEU A 84 -4.18 33.35 8.68
C LEU A 84 -4.99 34.66 8.80
N ALA A 85 -4.59 35.57 9.71
CA ALA A 85 -5.26 36.85 9.90
C ALA A 85 -5.00 37.85 8.77
N ILE A 86 -3.82 37.79 8.13
CA ILE A 86 -3.43 38.67 7.03
C ILE A 86 -4.17 38.28 5.74
N LYS A 87 -4.38 36.96 5.51
CA LYS A 87 -5.11 36.46 4.34
C LYS A 87 -6.57 36.92 4.32
N LYS A 88 -7.26 36.92 5.48
CA LYS A 88 -8.65 37.40 5.59
C LYS A 88 -8.80 38.90 5.35
N LYS A 89 -7.84 39.74 5.77
CA LYS A 89 -7.86 41.18 5.46
C LYS A 89 -7.65 41.45 3.97
N ALA A 90 -6.72 40.74 3.34
CA ALA A 90 -6.45 40.89 1.90
C ALA A 90 -7.65 40.49 1.02
N GLU A 91 -8.36 39.43 1.39
CA GLU A 91 -9.54 38.94 0.65
C GLU A 91 -10.73 39.90 0.75
N LYS A 92 -10.89 40.59 1.89
CA LYS A 92 -11.95 41.59 2.08
C LYS A 92 -11.71 42.87 1.29
N ILE A 93 -10.45 43.28 1.11
CA ILE A 93 -10.09 44.44 0.28
C ILE A 93 -10.34 44.14 -1.20
N LYS A 94 -10.00 42.93 -1.65
CA LYS A 94 -10.24 42.51 -3.05
C LYS A 94 -11.74 42.49 -3.41
N LYS A 95 -12.61 42.15 -2.46
CA LYS A 95 -14.07 42.13 -2.64
C LYS A 95 -14.72 43.52 -2.65
N ILE A 96 -14.02 44.56 -2.21
CA ILE A 96 -14.53 45.96 -2.23
C ILE A 96 -14.13 46.67 -3.53
N ILE A 97 -13.08 46.20 -4.21
CA ILE A 97 -12.51 46.84 -5.40
C ILE A 97 -12.99 46.17 -6.71
N THR A 98 -13.58 44.96 -6.65
CA THR A 98 -14.26 44.28 -7.77
C THR A 98 -15.76 44.28 -7.53
#